data_AF-A0A6P1BQM2-F1
#
_entry.id   AF-A0A6P1BQM2-F1
#
_cell.length_a   1.000
_cell.length_b   1.000
_cell.length_c   1.000
_cell.angle_alpha   90.00
_cell.angle_beta   90.00
_cell.angle_gamma   90.00
#
_symmetry.space_group_name_H-M   'P 1'
#
loop_
_entity.id
_entity.type
_entity.pdbx_description
1 polymer ?
#
loop_
_entity_poly.entity_id
_entity_poly.type
_entity_poly.pdbx_seq_one_letter_code
_entity_poly.pdbx_strand_id
1 'polypeptide(L)'
;MVVALPDCAAAFDLTGAWATSADQCRKVFAHKGRASQLTFTNFSGVYGGGFIAEPDRLRGKFENCKIKSRKDDGQNINIIVGCASGIMVSNVQFFLKAVDDDTITRQFPGIEGMEVNYHRCKI
;
A
#
# COMPACT_ATOMS: atom_id res chain seq x y z
N MET A 1 31.47 4.42 28.55
CA MET A 1 31.39 3.97 27.13
C MET A 1 29.90 3.82 26.82
N VAL A 2 29.30 4.79 26.13
CA VAL A 2 27.87 4.73 25.79
C VAL A 2 27.78 3.90 24.51
N VAL A 3 27.27 2.67 24.63
CA VAL A 3 26.96 1.82 23.47
C VAL A 3 25.64 2.34 22.90
N ALA A 4 25.72 3.12 21.83
CA ALA A 4 24.53 3.41 21.02
C ALA A 4 24.15 2.11 20.31
N LEU A 5 23.06 1.49 20.74
CA LEU A 5 22.44 0.40 19.98
C LEU A 5 22.02 0.97 18.62
N PRO A 6 22.22 0.24 17.51
CA PRO A 6 21.61 0.61 16.25
C PRO A 6 20.11 0.70 16.51
N ASP A 7 19.49 1.83 16.16
CA ASP A 7 18.04 1.91 16.11
C ASP A 7 17.60 0.84 15.11
N CYS A 8 17.11 -0.29 15.61
CA CYS A 8 16.45 -1.28 14.76
C CYS A 8 15.20 -0.57 14.26
N ALA A 9 15.31 0.14 13.15
CA ALA A 9 14.18 0.79 12.54
C ALA A 9 13.10 -0.27 12.34
N ALA A 10 12.03 -0.16 13.12
CA ALA A 10 10.94 -1.10 13.06
C ALA A 10 10.35 -1.02 11.64
N ALA A 11 10.12 -2.18 11.02
CA ALA A 11 9.48 -2.21 9.71
C ALA A 11 8.14 -1.48 9.80
N PHE A 12 7.85 -0.62 8.82
CA PHE A 12 6.62 0.16 8.80
C PHE A 12 5.38 -0.76 8.76
N ASP A 13 4.33 -0.48 9.55
CA ASP A 13 3.10 -1.27 9.44
C ASP A 13 2.27 -0.83 8.23
N LEU A 14 2.51 -1.45 7.08
CA LEU A 14 1.76 -1.17 5.86
C LEU A 14 0.35 -1.79 5.87
N THR A 15 0.01 -2.67 6.82
CA THR A 15 -1.23 -3.44 6.79
C THR A 15 -2.47 -2.55 6.82
N GLY A 16 -3.43 -2.79 5.92
CA GLY A 16 -4.71 -2.07 5.89
C GLY A 16 -5.09 -1.48 4.54
N ALA A 17 -6.13 -0.65 4.53
CA ALA A 17 -6.59 0.05 3.33
C ALA A 17 -5.97 1.44 3.22
N TRP A 18 -5.62 1.80 1.99
CA TRP A 18 -4.93 3.05 1.65
C TRP A 18 -5.63 3.71 0.46
N ALA A 19 -6.08 4.94 0.63
CA ALA A 19 -6.74 5.74 -0.41
C ALA A 19 -5.88 6.94 -0.80
N THR A 20 -6.03 7.45 -2.02
CA THR A 20 -5.35 8.70 -2.45
C THR A 20 -5.91 9.95 -1.78
N SER A 21 -7.02 9.84 -1.06
CA SER A 21 -7.59 10.87 -0.19
C SER A 21 -8.26 10.22 1.03
N ALA A 22 -7.89 10.68 2.23
CA ALA A 22 -8.46 10.20 3.49
C ALA A 22 -9.99 10.38 3.56
N ASP A 23 -10.50 11.53 3.09
CA ASP A 23 -11.94 11.85 3.10
C ASP A 23 -12.77 10.94 2.20
N GLN A 24 -12.13 10.24 1.25
CA GLN A 24 -12.82 9.32 0.33
C GLN A 24 -12.79 7.86 0.79
N CYS A 25 -12.17 7.53 1.92
CA CYS A 25 -12.01 6.14 2.38
C CYS A 25 -13.31 5.32 2.36
N ARG A 26 -14.42 5.86 2.88
CA ARG A 26 -15.73 5.19 2.90
C ARG A 26 -16.43 5.12 1.54
N LYS A 27 -15.94 5.86 0.55
CA LYS A 27 -16.39 5.76 -0.85
C LYS A 27 -15.51 4.83 -1.67
N VAL A 28 -14.26 4.61 -1.27
CA VAL A 28 -13.32 3.69 -1.92
C VAL A 28 -13.50 2.26 -1.41
N PHE A 29 -13.72 2.10 -0.10
CA PHE A 29 -13.77 0.82 0.58
C PHE A 29 -15.07 0.62 1.37
N ALA A 30 -15.42 -0.64 1.59
CA ALA A 30 -16.51 -1.05 2.45
C ALA A 30 -16.24 -2.44 3.04
N HIS A 31 -16.85 -2.74 4.18
CA HIS A 31 -16.93 -4.10 4.71
C HIS A 31 -18.10 -4.85 4.06
N LYS A 32 -17.88 -6.10 3.65
CA LYS A 32 -18.90 -6.92 2.99
C LYS A 32 -18.99 -8.33 3.59
N GLY A 33 -20.22 -8.84 3.62
CA GLY A 33 -20.53 -10.21 4.04
C GLY A 33 -20.47 -10.41 5.56
N ARG A 34 -20.76 -11.64 6.00
CA ARG A 34 -20.79 -11.99 7.44
C ARG A 34 -19.43 -11.86 8.12
N ALA A 35 -18.34 -12.12 7.40
CA ALA A 35 -16.98 -12.02 7.92
C ALA A 35 -16.46 -10.58 7.98
N SER A 36 -17.27 -9.57 7.62
CA SER A 36 -16.86 -8.16 7.55
C SER A 36 -15.56 -7.98 6.73
N GLN A 37 -15.48 -8.59 5.55
CA GLN A 37 -14.26 -8.53 4.76
C GLN A 37 -14.11 -7.13 4.12
N LEU A 38 -12.94 -6.52 4.30
CA LEU A 38 -12.61 -5.24 3.69
C LEU A 38 -12.41 -5.38 2.17
N THR A 39 -13.22 -4.65 1.40
CA THR A 39 -13.24 -4.71 -0.06
C THR A 39 -13.45 -3.33 -0.69
N PHE A 40 -13.31 -3.23 -2.01
CA PHE A 40 -13.57 -2.02 -2.78
C PHE A 40 -15.06 -1.84 -3.04
N THR A 41 -15.52 -0.59 -3.07
CA THR A 41 -16.86 -0.26 -3.57
C THR A 41 -16.93 -0.35 -5.10
N ASN A 42 -18.16 -0.35 -5.64
CA ASN A 42 -18.40 -0.42 -7.09
C ASN A 42 -17.80 0.77 -7.87
N PHE A 43 -17.66 1.95 -7.25
CA PHE A 43 -17.20 3.17 -7.93
C PHE A 43 -15.91 3.75 -7.35
N SER A 44 -15.13 2.94 -6.64
CA SER A 44 -13.92 3.39 -5.94
C SER A 44 -12.93 4.20 -6.80
N GLY A 45 -12.78 3.88 -8.09
CA GLY A 45 -11.91 4.62 -9.02
C GLY A 45 -12.34 6.07 -9.28
N VAL A 46 -13.65 6.39 -9.18
CA VAL A 46 -14.16 7.77 -9.30
C VAL A 46 -13.67 8.65 -8.15
N TYR A 47 -13.34 8.03 -7.02
CA TYR A 47 -12.90 8.72 -5.80
C TYR A 47 -11.38 8.66 -5.61
N GLY A 48 -10.63 8.43 -6.70
CA GLY A 48 -9.16 8.37 -6.69
C GLY A 48 -8.58 6.97 -6.44
N GLY A 49 -9.42 5.98 -6.09
CA GLY A 49 -9.00 4.60 -5.87
C GLY A 49 -8.15 4.39 -4.63
N GLY A 50 -7.41 3.29 -4.61
CA GLY A 50 -6.62 2.88 -3.45
C GLY A 50 -6.12 1.44 -3.59
N PHE A 51 -5.48 0.96 -2.54
CA PHE A 51 -5.06 -0.43 -2.41
C PHE A 51 -5.32 -0.96 -0.99
N ILE A 52 -5.39 -2.28 -0.85
CA ILE A 52 -5.41 -2.96 0.43
C ILE A 52 -4.11 -3.75 0.54
N ALA A 53 -3.31 -3.46 1.56
CA ALA A 53 -2.11 -4.19 1.89
C ALA A 53 -2.42 -5.27 2.93
N GLU A 54 -2.07 -6.50 2.58
CA GLU A 54 -2.15 -7.69 3.42
C GLU A 54 -0.73 -8.25 3.62
N PRO A 55 -0.53 -9.19 4.57
CA PRO A 55 0.81 -9.70 4.87
C PRO A 55 1.58 -10.26 3.67
N ASP A 56 0.88 -10.90 2.72
CA ASP A 56 1.48 -11.59 1.57
C ASP A 56 1.10 -11.00 0.20
N ARG A 57 0.27 -9.95 0.14
CA ARG A 57 -0.25 -9.41 -1.11
C ARG A 57 -0.67 -7.95 -1.03
N LEU A 58 -0.66 -7.29 -2.19
CA LEU A 58 -1.31 -6.01 -2.41
C LEU A 58 -2.53 -6.23 -3.32
N ARG A 59 -3.69 -5.77 -2.89
CA ARG A 59 -4.94 -5.84 -3.66
C ARG A 59 -5.33 -4.47 -4.18
N GLY A 60 -5.49 -4.36 -5.50
CA GLY A 60 -6.25 -3.31 -6.13
C GLY A 60 -7.71 -3.75 -6.34
N LYS A 61 -8.54 -2.88 -6.94
CA LYS A 61 -9.92 -3.23 -7.27
C LYS A 61 -10.03 -4.42 -8.23
N PHE A 62 -9.14 -4.45 -9.22
CA PHE A 62 -9.12 -5.45 -10.30
C PHE A 62 -7.87 -6.32 -10.29
N GLU A 63 -6.92 -6.04 -9.40
CA GLU A 63 -5.60 -6.66 -9.38
C GLU A 63 -5.36 -7.32 -8.03
N ASN A 64 -4.75 -8.51 -8.06
CA ASN A 64 -4.25 -9.17 -6.87
C ASN A 64 -2.78 -9.55 -7.10
N CYS A 65 -1.90 -8.88 -6.38
CA CYS A 65 -0.46 -8.97 -6.56
C CYS A 65 0.20 -9.62 -5.35
N LYS A 66 0.85 -10.77 -5.54
CA LYS A 66 1.56 -11.46 -4.46
C LYS A 66 2.89 -10.76 -4.17
N ILE A 67 3.18 -10.48 -2.91
CA ILE A 67 4.47 -9.95 -2.48
C ILE A 67 5.53 -11.04 -2.65
N LYS A 68 6.56 -10.74 -3.44
CA LYS A 68 7.72 -11.62 -3.67
C LYS A 68 8.90 -11.26 -2.78
N SER A 69 9.07 -9.97 -2.52
CA SER A 69 10.13 -9.41 -1.68
C SER A 69 9.66 -8.09 -1.09
N ARG A 70 10.06 -7.83 0.16
CA ARG A 70 9.88 -6.55 0.85
C ARG A 70 11.17 -6.22 1.57
N LYS A 71 11.74 -5.05 1.26
CA LYS A 71 12.81 -4.42 2.02
C LYS A 71 12.24 -3.17 2.68
N ASP A 72 12.39 -3.07 3.98
CA ASP A 72 11.77 -2.03 4.80
C ASP A 72 12.78 -1.60 5.87
N ASP A 73 13.10 -0.31 5.91
CA ASP A 73 13.97 0.31 6.91
C ASP A 73 13.21 1.32 7.80
N GLY A 74 11.88 1.19 7.88
CA GLY A 74 10.98 2.06 8.64
C GLY A 74 10.58 3.33 7.89
N GLN A 75 11.47 3.91 7.07
CA GLN A 75 11.19 5.11 6.28
C GLN A 75 10.99 4.79 4.80
N ASN A 76 11.80 3.90 4.24
CA ASN A 76 11.77 3.50 2.84
C ASN A 76 11.32 2.05 2.74
N ILE A 77 10.29 1.83 1.94
CA ILE A 77 9.67 0.52 1.74
C ILE A 77 9.73 0.20 0.26
N ASN A 78 10.51 -0.83 -0.08
CA ASN A 78 10.63 -1.34 -1.43
C ASN A 78 9.97 -2.72 -1.52
N ILE A 79 8.92 -2.82 -2.33
CA ILE A 79 8.11 -4.03 -2.47
C ILE A 79 8.15 -4.48 -3.91
N ILE A 80 8.59 -5.72 -4.14
CA ILE A 80 8.45 -6.39 -5.43
C ILE A 80 7.25 -7.31 -5.34
N VAL A 81 6.28 -7.10 -6.22
CA VAL A 81 5.08 -7.93 -6.31
C VAL A 81 4.98 -8.59 -7.68
N GLY A 82 4.39 -9.78 -7.73
CA GLY A 82 3.92 -10.39 -8.97
C GLY A 82 2.42 -10.22 -9.10
N CYS A 83 1.97 -9.46 -10.10
CA CYS A 83 0.56 -9.29 -10.43
C CYS A 83 0.19 -10.24 -11.57
N ALA A 84 -0.89 -11.00 -11.42
CA ALA A 84 -1.42 -11.86 -12.48
C ALA A 84 -2.62 -11.18 -13.14
N SER A 85 -2.50 -10.87 -14.44
CA SER A 85 -3.63 -10.44 -15.27
C SER A 85 -3.89 -11.50 -16.35
N GLY A 86 -4.89 -12.36 -16.12
CA GLY A 86 -5.15 -13.51 -16.98
C GLY A 86 -3.99 -14.52 -16.96
N ILE A 87 -3.35 -14.74 -18.12
CA ILE A 87 -2.25 -15.72 -18.30
C ILE A 87 -0.88 -15.10 -18.01
N MET A 88 -0.74 -13.77 -18.06
CA MET A 88 0.54 -13.08 -17.87
C MET A 88 0.78 -12.70 -16.41
N VAL A 89 1.96 -13.03 -15.91
CA VAL A 89 2.46 -12.58 -14.60
C VAL A 89 3.57 -11.57 -14.83
N SER A 90 3.36 -10.34 -14.34
CA SER A 90 4.36 -9.27 -14.42
C SER A 90 4.85 -8.91 -13.03
N ASN A 91 6.17 -8.69 -12.91
CA ASN A 91 6.74 -8.14 -11.68
C ASN A 91 6.64 -6.63 -11.71
N VAL A 92 6.15 -6.05 -10.63
CA VAL A 92 6.08 -4.60 -10.42
C VAL A 92 6.82 -4.27 -9.13
N GLN A 93 7.62 -3.21 -9.16
CA GLN A 93 8.33 -2.71 -7.99
C GLN A 93 7.68 -1.41 -7.51
N PHE A 94 7.36 -1.37 -6.22
CA PHE A 94 6.82 -0.20 -5.55
C PHE A 94 7.88 0.38 -4.62
N PHE A 95 8.17 1.66 -4.81
CA PHE A 95 9.00 2.46 -3.91
C PHE A 95 8.05 3.35 -3.12
N LEU A 96 7.95 3.11 -1.83
CA LEU A 96 7.11 3.88 -0.91
C LEU A 96 8.01 4.53 0.12
N LYS A 97 7.65 5.74 0.50
CA LYS A 97 8.26 6.47 1.61
C LYS A 97 7.20 6.70 2.68
N ALA A 98 7.45 6.24 3.90
CA ALA A 98 6.64 6.59 5.05
C ALA A 98 6.86 8.07 5.40
N VAL A 99 5.77 8.83 5.44
CA VAL A 99 5.78 10.23 5.88
C VAL A 99 5.44 10.29 7.36
N ASP A 100 4.40 9.55 7.75
CA ASP A 100 3.96 9.28 9.11
C ASP A 100 3.20 7.95 9.15
N ASP A 101 2.64 7.57 10.30
CA ASP A 101 1.93 6.30 10.49
C ASP A 101 0.70 6.13 9.58
N ASP A 102 0.10 7.23 9.12
CA ASP A 102 -1.14 7.26 8.34
C ASP A 102 -0.94 7.79 6.92
N THR A 103 0.29 8.15 6.53
CA THR A 103 0.60 8.73 5.22
C THR A 103 1.86 8.12 4.62
N ILE A 104 1.73 7.65 3.38
CA ILE A 104 2.86 7.19 2.58
C ILE A 104 2.87 7.90 1.23
N THR A 105 4.05 8.06 0.65
CA THR A 105 4.24 8.59 -0.69
C THR A 105 4.80 7.50 -1.59
N ARG A 106 4.11 7.20 -2.68
CA ARG A 106 4.64 6.36 -3.75
C ARG A 106 5.53 7.19 -4.65
N GLN A 107 6.76 6.73 -4.80
CA GLN A 107 7.78 7.33 -5.66
C GLN A 107 7.92 6.52 -6.95
N PHE A 108 8.29 7.21 -8.03
CA PHE A 108 8.51 6.63 -9.34
C PHE A 108 9.95 6.94 -9.78
N PRO A 109 10.92 6.07 -9.44
CA PRO A 109 12.32 6.33 -9.78
C PRO A 109 12.52 6.59 -11.28
N GLY A 110 13.29 7.62 -11.60
CA GLY A 110 13.55 8.03 -12.99
C GLY A 110 12.48 8.95 -13.60
N ILE A 111 11.43 9.30 -12.85
CA ILE A 111 10.42 10.29 -13.27
C ILE A 111 10.34 11.40 -12.22
N GLU A 112 10.98 12.53 -12.49
CA GLU A 112 10.98 13.68 -11.57
C GLU A 112 9.57 14.28 -11.43
N GLY A 113 9.22 14.69 -10.20
CA GLY A 113 7.96 15.35 -9.90
C GLY A 113 6.72 14.44 -9.92
N MET A 114 6.87 13.15 -10.21
CA MET A 114 5.77 12.19 -10.11
C MET A 114 5.80 11.49 -8.76
N GLU A 115 4.89 11.90 -7.88
CA GLU A 115 4.64 11.25 -6.60
C GLU A 115 3.12 11.13 -6.37
N VAL A 116 2.71 10.07 -5.67
CA VAL A 116 1.30 9.87 -5.28
C VAL A 116 1.23 9.60 -3.80
N ASN A 117 0.48 10.43 -3.08
CA ASN A 117 0.24 10.21 -1.65
C ASN A 117 -0.92 9.24 -1.45
N TYR A 118 -0.77 8.38 -0.45
CA TYR A 118 -1.82 7.52 0.05
C TYR A 118 -1.98 7.74 1.56
N HIS A 119 -3.23 7.69 1.99
CA HIS A 119 -3.65 7.89 3.36
C HIS A 119 -4.32 6.63 3.88
N ARG A 120 -3.97 6.24 5.11
CA ARG A 120 -4.54 5.07 5.78
C ARG A 120 -6.02 5.30 6.07
N CYS A 121 -6.84 4.32 5.72
CA CYS A 121 -8.27 4.33 6.00
C CYS A 121 -8.58 3.70 7.36
N LYS A 122 -9.15 4.48 8.27
CA LYS A 122 -9.67 4.03 9.58
C LYS A 122 -11.17 3.75 9.44
N ILE A 123 -11.50 2.57 8.88
CA ILE A 123 -12.87 2.15 8.50
C ILE A 123 -13.24 0.81 9.08
#